data_AF-A0A7W0VXA4-F1
#
_entry.id   AF-A0A7W0VXA4-F1
#
_cell.length_a   1.000
_cell.length_b   1.000
_cell.length_c   1.000
_cell.angle_alpha   90.00
_cell.angle_beta   90.00
_cell.angle_gamma   90.00
#
_symmetry.space_group_name_H-M   'P 1'
#
loop_
_entity.id
_entity.type
_entity.pdbx_description
1 polymer ?
#
loop_
_entity_poly.entity_id
_entity_poly.type
_entity_poly.pdbx_seq_one_letter_code
_entity_poly.pdbx_strand_id
1 'polypeptide(L)'
;MPLPRAERMPSAPAPWGFSKGLLTGAAIEIPALSATVWLLARFGVGDPDAGFMQIMRLTTVFAGIAAVLTAAGVGRLAAYASADGGRRRAVFVAARAHAVAGAGLAIIAVIPQGQVPATPLGFIPIAIAGMVCGAGCGALIGAVCGGAASLGFGDVWSLAKKPGEALRNLMSPEDIVKLGSALRTRTSSLFEGIFEPAPKPPEAPAATTTTTPPPPEPAKPAEPAKPKAE
;
A
#
# COMPACT_ATOMS: atom_id res chain seq x y z
N MET A 1 -9.47 50.62 -4.14
CA MET A 1 -9.82 49.60 -3.13
C MET A 1 -10.11 48.30 -3.86
N PRO A 2 -9.38 47.21 -3.62
CA PRO A 2 -9.77 45.90 -4.13
C PRO A 2 -11.07 45.46 -3.45
N LEU A 3 -12.07 45.05 -4.23
CA LEU A 3 -13.30 44.50 -3.69
C LEU A 3 -12.98 43.24 -2.84
N PRO A 4 -13.66 43.04 -1.70
CA PRO A 4 -13.46 41.85 -0.88
C PRO A 4 -13.67 40.61 -1.74
N ARG A 5 -12.75 39.63 -1.64
CA ARG A 5 -12.93 38.30 -2.24
C ARG A 5 -14.28 37.79 -1.76
N ALA A 6 -15.31 37.89 -2.59
CA ALA A 6 -16.57 37.21 -2.37
C ALA A 6 -16.22 35.77 -2.02
N GLU A 7 -16.66 35.31 -0.85
CA GLU A 7 -16.62 33.90 -0.44
C GLU A 7 -17.25 33.10 -1.58
N ARG A 8 -16.41 32.56 -2.46
CA ARG A 8 -16.87 31.55 -3.40
C ARG A 8 -17.23 30.38 -2.53
N MET A 9 -18.52 30.18 -2.31
CA MET A 9 -19.01 28.93 -1.74
C MET A 9 -18.34 27.81 -2.52
N PRO A 10 -17.66 26.86 -1.85
CA PRO A 10 -16.98 25.77 -2.53
C PRO A 10 -18.00 25.10 -3.44
N SER A 11 -17.78 25.17 -4.76
CA SER A 11 -18.67 24.49 -5.70
C SER A 11 -18.63 23.01 -5.33
N ALA A 12 -19.81 22.41 -5.11
CA ALA A 12 -19.91 21.00 -4.77
C ALA A 12 -19.04 20.17 -5.74
N PRO A 13 -18.25 19.22 -5.24
CA PRO A 13 -17.38 18.42 -6.10
C PRO A 13 -18.17 17.74 -7.19
N ALA A 14 -17.58 17.70 -8.37
CA ALA A 14 -17.96 16.78 -9.42
C ALA A 14 -17.94 15.33 -8.88
N PRO A 15 -19.09 14.63 -8.77
CA PRO A 15 -19.14 13.25 -8.26
C PRO A 15 -18.36 12.27 -9.15
N TRP A 16 -18.11 12.66 -10.41
CA TRP A 16 -17.40 11.85 -11.39
C TRP A 16 -15.87 11.77 -11.17
N GLY A 17 -15.28 12.63 -10.33
CA GLY A 17 -13.83 12.61 -10.08
C GLY A 17 -13.34 11.29 -9.48
N PHE A 18 -14.15 10.70 -8.60
CA PHE A 18 -13.85 9.39 -8.00
C PHE A 18 -13.89 8.27 -9.05
N SER A 19 -14.97 8.18 -9.83
CA SER A 19 -15.12 7.12 -10.85
C SER A 19 -14.08 7.22 -11.97
N LYS A 20 -13.74 8.44 -12.44
CA LYS A 20 -12.66 8.63 -13.43
C LYS A 20 -11.30 8.25 -12.85
N GLY A 21 -11.02 8.64 -11.60
CA GLY A 21 -9.80 8.25 -10.90
C GLY A 21 -9.68 6.74 -10.75
N LEU A 22 -10.76 6.06 -10.38
CA LEU A 22 -10.84 4.61 -10.23
C LEU A 22 -10.51 3.89 -11.55
N LEU A 23 -11.17 4.27 -12.65
CA LEU A 23 -10.96 3.65 -13.96
C LEU A 23 -9.56 3.91 -14.52
N THR A 24 -9.09 5.15 -14.39
CA THR A 24 -7.74 5.53 -14.83
C THR A 24 -6.71 4.76 -14.02
N GLY A 25 -6.87 4.70 -12.70
CA GLY A 25 -5.99 3.97 -11.81
C GLY A 25 -5.96 2.47 -12.10
N ALA A 26 -7.11 1.84 -12.31
CA ALA A 26 -7.18 0.43 -12.68
C ALA A 26 -6.41 0.11 -13.97
N ALA A 27 -6.39 1.03 -14.93
CA ALA A 27 -5.67 0.85 -16.19
C ALA A 27 -4.16 1.07 -16.06
N ILE A 28 -3.69 2.00 -15.23
CA ILE A 28 -2.27 2.43 -15.22
C ILE A 28 -1.47 1.97 -14.00
N GLU A 29 -2.09 1.84 -12.82
CA GLU A 29 -1.35 1.63 -11.56
C GLU A 29 -0.67 0.28 -11.52
N ILE A 30 -1.39 -0.78 -11.89
CA ILE A 30 -0.86 -2.14 -11.82
C ILE A 30 0.36 -2.27 -12.75
N PRO A 31 0.28 -1.94 -14.06
CA PRO A 31 1.45 -1.98 -14.93
C PRO A 31 2.60 -1.09 -14.43
N ALA A 32 2.31 0.12 -13.94
CA ALA A 32 3.34 1.06 -13.49
C ALA A 32 4.06 0.57 -12.23
N LEU A 33 3.33 0.06 -11.24
CA LEU A 33 3.91 -0.53 -10.03
C LEU A 33 4.73 -1.78 -10.37
N SER A 34 4.21 -2.66 -11.23
CA SER A 34 4.95 -3.86 -11.64
C SER A 34 6.21 -3.53 -12.43
N ALA A 35 6.17 -2.52 -13.30
CA ALA A 35 7.37 -2.01 -13.99
C ALA A 35 8.37 -1.40 -13.01
N THR A 36 7.89 -0.70 -11.97
CA THR A 36 8.75 -0.14 -10.92
C THR A 36 9.46 -1.23 -10.13
N VAL A 37 8.73 -2.26 -9.68
CA VAL A 37 9.31 -3.40 -8.95
C VAL A 37 10.29 -4.19 -9.83
N TRP A 38 9.93 -4.42 -11.09
CA TRP A 38 10.80 -5.11 -12.04
C TRP A 38 12.09 -4.32 -12.30
N LEU A 39 12.00 -3.00 -12.46
CA LEU A 39 13.16 -2.14 -12.67
C LEU A 39 14.06 -2.11 -11.42
N LEU A 40 13.47 -2.02 -10.23
CA LEU A 40 14.19 -2.14 -8.96
C LEU A 40 14.98 -3.45 -8.87
N ALA A 41 14.37 -4.57 -9.27
CA ALA A 41 15.06 -5.86 -9.31
C ALA A 41 16.27 -5.84 -10.28
N ARG A 42 16.17 -5.13 -11.42
CA ARG A 42 17.32 -4.94 -12.33
C ARG A 42 18.43 -4.07 -11.75
N PHE A 43 18.12 -3.22 -10.77
CA PHE A 43 19.11 -2.43 -10.04
C PHE A 43 19.61 -3.12 -8.76
N GLY A 44 19.34 -4.42 -8.58
CA GLY A 44 19.78 -5.19 -7.42
C GLY A 44 18.93 -5.02 -6.18
N VAL A 45 17.74 -4.42 -6.31
CA VAL A 45 16.75 -4.30 -5.23
C VAL A 45 15.63 -5.32 -5.47
N GLY A 46 15.83 -6.52 -4.92
CA GLY A 46 14.90 -7.66 -5.06
C GLY A 46 15.50 -8.80 -5.90
N ASP A 47 14.64 -9.70 -6.36
CA ASP A 47 15.04 -10.89 -7.13
C ASP A 47 15.20 -10.57 -8.64
N PRO A 48 16.41 -10.58 -9.22
CA PRO A 48 16.64 -10.29 -10.64
C PRO A 48 16.11 -11.37 -11.59
N ASP A 49 15.84 -12.58 -11.08
CA ASP A 49 15.36 -13.72 -11.86
C ASP A 49 13.82 -13.75 -11.94
N ALA A 50 13.13 -12.92 -11.15
CA ALA A 50 11.68 -12.82 -11.17
C ALA A 50 11.17 -12.31 -12.53
N GLY A 51 10.34 -13.11 -13.20
CA GLY A 51 9.70 -12.73 -14.45
C GLY A 51 8.70 -11.58 -14.28
N PHE A 52 8.63 -10.66 -15.24
CA PHE A 52 7.70 -9.51 -15.19
C PHE A 52 6.24 -9.94 -14.97
N MET A 53 5.80 -11.03 -15.62
CA MET A 53 4.44 -11.57 -15.46
C MET A 53 4.16 -12.07 -14.05
N GLN A 54 5.15 -12.68 -13.38
CA GLN A 54 5.02 -13.11 -11.98
C GLN A 54 4.89 -11.88 -11.07
N ILE A 55 5.75 -10.88 -11.26
CA ILE A 55 5.67 -9.61 -10.52
C ILE A 55 4.30 -8.98 -10.69
N MET A 56 3.80 -8.88 -11.93
CA MET A 56 2.49 -8.30 -12.21
C MET A 56 1.34 -9.04 -11.53
N ARG A 57 1.34 -10.37 -11.55
CA ARG A 57 0.32 -11.18 -10.85
C ARG A 57 0.36 -10.94 -9.34
N LEU A 58 1.54 -10.92 -8.73
CA LEU A 58 1.70 -10.67 -7.30
C LEU A 58 1.31 -9.22 -6.92
N THR A 59 1.76 -8.22 -7.68
CA THR A 59 1.37 -6.81 -7.48
C THR A 59 -0.14 -6.64 -7.56
N THR A 60 -0.80 -7.29 -8.53
CA THR A 60 -2.25 -7.23 -8.68
C THR A 60 -2.98 -7.75 -7.44
N VAL A 61 -2.55 -8.89 -6.90
CA VAL A 61 -3.18 -9.52 -5.73
C VAL A 61 -2.96 -8.72 -4.45
N PHE A 62 -1.73 -8.24 -4.22
CA PHE A 62 -1.36 -7.63 -2.94
C PHE A 62 -1.59 -6.12 -2.88
N ALA A 63 -1.33 -5.40 -3.97
CA ALA A 63 -1.41 -3.95 -4.03
C ALA A 63 -2.57 -3.43 -4.90
N GLY A 64 -3.20 -4.28 -5.73
CA GLY A 64 -4.16 -3.84 -6.74
C GLY A 64 -5.36 -3.08 -6.19
N ILE A 65 -6.07 -3.65 -5.20
CA ILE A 65 -7.24 -2.99 -4.60
C ILE A 65 -6.85 -1.67 -3.93
N ALA A 66 -5.76 -1.67 -3.17
CA ALA A 66 -5.25 -0.47 -2.51
C ALA A 66 -4.91 0.62 -3.54
N ALA A 67 -4.17 0.27 -4.60
CA ALA A 67 -3.78 1.21 -5.65
C ALA A 67 -4.99 1.82 -6.37
N VAL A 68 -6.01 1.01 -6.70
CA VAL A 68 -7.22 1.47 -7.37
C VAL A 68 -8.04 2.41 -6.48
N LEU A 69 -8.19 2.09 -5.19
CA LEU A 69 -8.89 2.96 -4.23
C LEU A 69 -8.12 4.26 -3.98
N THR A 70 -6.80 4.20 -3.90
CA THR A 70 -5.94 5.39 -3.82
C THR A 70 -6.15 6.29 -5.04
N ALA A 71 -6.10 5.73 -6.25
CA ALA A 71 -6.33 6.47 -7.48
C ALA A 71 -7.72 7.10 -7.55
N ALA A 72 -8.76 6.42 -7.05
CA ALA A 72 -10.10 6.97 -6.95
C ALA A 72 -10.16 8.19 -5.99
N GLY A 73 -9.53 8.09 -4.82
CA GLY A 73 -9.40 9.20 -3.87
C GLY A 73 -8.62 10.39 -4.46
N VAL A 74 -7.51 10.11 -5.13
CA VAL A 74 -6.69 11.12 -5.84
C VAL A 74 -7.46 11.78 -6.98
N GLY A 75 -8.26 11.02 -7.73
CA GLY A 75 -9.14 11.58 -8.77
C GLY A 75 -10.18 12.55 -8.20
N ARG A 76 -10.75 12.24 -7.02
CA ARG A 76 -11.63 13.17 -6.30
C ARG A 76 -10.87 14.44 -5.88
N LEU A 77 -9.67 14.32 -5.31
CA LEU A 77 -8.83 15.46 -4.95
C LEU A 77 -8.46 16.33 -6.16
N ALA A 78 -8.13 15.71 -7.29
CA ALA A 78 -7.84 16.39 -8.54
C ALA A 78 -9.02 17.21 -9.04
N ALA A 79 -10.24 16.64 -8.98
CA ALA A 79 -11.45 17.34 -9.38
C ALA A 79 -11.71 18.59 -8.53
N TYR A 80 -11.56 18.49 -7.20
CA TYR A 80 -11.64 19.66 -6.31
C TYR A 80 -10.58 20.71 -6.65
N ALA A 81 -9.31 20.31 -6.77
CA ALA A 81 -8.22 21.22 -7.08
C ALA A 81 -8.39 21.88 -8.46
N SER A 82 -9.07 21.22 -9.40
CA SER A 82 -9.42 21.80 -10.70
C SER A 82 -10.48 22.89 -10.60
N ALA A 83 -11.51 22.70 -9.77
CA ALA A 83 -12.53 23.73 -9.55
C ALA A 83 -11.90 25.04 -9.01
N ASP A 84 -10.87 24.92 -8.17
CA ASP A 84 -10.22 26.07 -7.55
C ASP A 84 -9.12 26.73 -8.38
N GLY A 85 -8.44 25.98 -9.27
CA GLY A 85 -7.25 26.47 -9.97
C GLY A 85 -6.96 25.84 -11.32
N GLY A 86 -7.96 25.19 -11.91
CA GLY A 86 -7.88 24.54 -13.21
C GLY A 86 -6.96 23.32 -13.27
N ARG A 87 -6.75 22.83 -14.49
CA ARG A 87 -6.03 21.57 -14.76
C ARG A 87 -4.62 21.52 -14.20
N ARG A 88 -3.85 22.62 -14.25
CA ARG A 88 -2.46 22.65 -13.74
C ARG A 88 -2.40 22.40 -12.24
N ARG A 89 -3.32 22.99 -11.48
CA ARG A 89 -3.42 22.78 -10.03
C ARG A 89 -3.88 21.35 -9.72
N ALA A 90 -4.83 20.83 -10.47
CA ALA A 90 -5.28 19.43 -10.35
C ALA A 90 -4.13 18.44 -10.53
N VAL A 91 -3.34 18.59 -11.60
CA VAL A 91 -2.15 17.76 -11.88
C VAL A 91 -1.16 17.83 -10.73
N PHE A 92 -0.82 19.03 -10.25
CA PHE A 92 0.16 19.21 -9.18
C PHE A 92 -0.30 18.60 -7.85
N VAL A 93 -1.54 18.83 -7.46
CA VAL A 93 -2.11 18.27 -6.21
C VAL A 93 -2.19 16.75 -6.30
N ALA A 94 -2.68 16.21 -7.42
CA ALA A 94 -2.78 14.77 -7.62
C ALA A 94 -1.41 14.08 -7.63
N ALA A 95 -0.42 14.65 -8.32
CA ALA A 95 0.95 14.14 -8.34
C ALA A 95 1.55 14.08 -6.92
N ARG A 96 1.40 15.13 -6.12
CA ARG A 96 1.92 15.14 -4.73
C ARG A 96 1.21 14.13 -3.83
N ALA A 97 -0.11 14.07 -3.89
CA ALA A 97 -0.89 13.12 -3.09
C ALA A 97 -0.53 11.68 -3.44
N HIS A 98 -0.43 11.39 -4.74
CA HIS A 98 -0.13 10.03 -5.21
C HIS A 98 1.35 9.65 -5.08
N ALA A 99 2.28 10.60 -5.03
CA ALA A 99 3.67 10.31 -4.70
C ALA A 99 3.80 9.69 -3.30
N VAL A 100 3.15 10.27 -2.30
CA VAL A 100 3.19 9.75 -0.92
C VAL A 100 2.56 8.36 -0.86
N ALA A 101 1.42 8.16 -1.52
CA ALA A 101 0.77 6.86 -1.57
C ALA A 101 1.59 5.82 -2.36
N GLY A 102 2.21 6.24 -3.47
CA GLY A 102 3.06 5.42 -4.32
C GLY A 102 4.26 4.83 -3.57
N ALA A 103 4.84 5.56 -2.62
CA ALA A 103 5.88 5.03 -1.73
C ALA A 103 5.40 3.79 -0.97
N GLY A 104 4.22 3.88 -0.33
CA GLY A 104 3.62 2.77 0.41
C GLY A 104 3.20 1.62 -0.52
N LEU A 105 2.60 1.92 -1.66
CA LEU A 105 2.18 0.92 -2.64
C LEU A 105 3.37 0.12 -3.21
N ALA A 106 4.50 0.78 -3.48
CA ALA A 106 5.71 0.11 -3.92
C ALA A 106 6.27 -0.84 -2.85
N ILE A 107 6.27 -0.42 -1.57
CA ILE A 107 6.67 -1.29 -0.46
C ILE A 107 5.76 -2.53 -0.39
N ILE A 108 4.44 -2.33 -0.41
CA ILE A 108 3.47 -3.43 -0.39
C ILE A 108 3.68 -4.39 -1.58
N ALA A 109 3.99 -3.85 -2.76
CA ALA A 109 4.20 -4.65 -3.98
C ALA A 109 5.49 -5.48 -3.96
N VAL A 110 6.53 -5.06 -3.22
CA VAL A 110 7.80 -5.79 -3.11
C VAL A 110 7.74 -6.93 -2.08
N ILE A 111 6.95 -6.80 -1.01
CA ILE A 111 6.80 -7.84 0.04
C ILE A 111 6.59 -9.27 -0.52
N PRO A 112 5.63 -9.52 -1.45
CA PRO A 112 5.39 -10.86 -1.94
C PRO A 112 6.51 -11.46 -2.80
N GLN A 113 7.54 -10.67 -3.17
CA GLN A 113 8.71 -11.17 -3.90
C GLN A 113 9.68 -11.97 -3.01
N GLY A 114 9.50 -11.94 -1.68
CA GLY A 114 10.32 -12.72 -0.73
C GLY A 114 11.73 -12.17 -0.48
N GLN A 115 12.24 -11.29 -1.34
CA GLN A 115 13.54 -10.62 -1.18
C GLN A 115 13.39 -9.18 -0.68
N VAL A 116 12.87 -9.03 0.55
CA VAL A 116 12.80 -7.73 1.22
C VAL A 116 14.15 -7.36 1.84
N PRO A 117 14.55 -6.08 1.81
CA PRO A 117 15.79 -5.65 2.44
C PRO A 117 15.83 -5.98 3.94
N ALA A 118 16.93 -6.55 4.41
CA ALA A 118 17.11 -6.88 5.82
C ALA A 118 17.28 -5.64 6.72
N THR A 119 17.72 -4.53 6.14
CA THR A 119 17.95 -3.27 6.87
C THR A 119 16.88 -2.22 6.51
N PRO A 120 16.47 -1.36 7.47
CA PRO A 120 15.52 -0.28 7.20
C PRO A 120 15.95 0.66 6.07
N LEU A 121 17.27 0.90 5.94
CA LEU A 121 17.83 1.75 4.88
C LEU A 121 17.61 1.18 3.47
N GLY A 122 17.52 -0.15 3.34
CA GLY A 122 17.25 -0.78 2.05
C GLY A 122 15.84 -0.50 1.50
N PHE A 123 14.91 -0.01 2.32
CA PHE A 123 13.57 0.41 1.87
C PHE A 123 13.55 1.80 1.24
N ILE A 124 14.59 2.63 1.46
CA ILE A 124 14.68 3.98 0.89
C ILE A 124 14.59 3.98 -0.64
N PRO A 125 15.38 3.18 -1.41
CA PRO A 125 15.28 3.17 -2.86
C PRO A 125 13.89 2.71 -3.35
N ILE A 126 13.26 1.77 -2.65
CA ILE A 126 11.89 1.30 -2.97
C ILE A 126 10.89 2.44 -2.79
N ALA A 127 10.96 3.15 -1.66
CA ALA A 127 10.08 4.28 -1.38
C ALA A 127 10.28 5.41 -2.39
N ILE A 128 11.53 5.74 -2.75
CA ILE A 128 11.84 6.78 -3.74
C ILE A 128 11.28 6.41 -5.11
N ALA A 129 11.52 5.18 -5.58
CA ALA A 129 11.00 4.70 -6.85
C ALA A 129 9.45 4.73 -6.86
N GLY A 130 8.82 4.30 -5.76
CA GLY A 130 7.39 4.39 -5.55
C GLY A 130 6.86 5.83 -5.57
N MET A 131 7.58 6.79 -4.96
CA MET A 131 7.22 8.21 -5.01
C MET A 131 7.26 8.77 -6.42
N VAL A 132 8.30 8.44 -7.20
CA VAL A 132 8.45 8.93 -8.58
C VAL A 132 7.38 8.33 -9.48
N CYS A 133 7.17 7.01 -9.41
CA CYS A 133 6.10 6.32 -10.14
C CYS A 133 4.73 6.89 -9.75
N GLY A 134 4.47 7.04 -8.45
CA GLY A 134 3.25 7.62 -7.91
C GLY A 134 3.03 9.06 -8.38
N ALA A 135 4.07 9.90 -8.39
CA ALA A 135 3.94 11.26 -8.93
C ALA A 135 3.53 11.25 -10.40
N GLY A 136 4.11 10.36 -11.21
CA GLY A 136 3.76 10.19 -12.62
C GLY A 136 2.31 9.74 -12.83
N CYS A 137 1.88 8.67 -12.13
CA CYS A 137 0.50 8.20 -12.18
C CYS A 137 -0.50 9.25 -11.68
N GLY A 138 -0.19 9.93 -10.57
CA GLY A 138 -1.01 11.01 -10.02
C GLY A 138 -1.12 12.19 -10.97
N ALA A 139 -0.05 12.56 -11.67
CA ALA A 139 -0.08 13.61 -12.69
C ALA A 139 -1.02 13.23 -13.86
N LEU A 140 -0.99 11.97 -14.31
CA LEU A 140 -1.89 11.45 -15.34
C LEU A 140 -3.35 11.47 -14.87
N ILE A 141 -3.63 10.95 -13.67
CA ILE A 141 -4.97 10.99 -13.06
C ILE A 141 -5.44 12.45 -12.94
N GLY A 142 -4.57 13.36 -12.47
CA GLY A 142 -4.87 14.78 -12.36
C GLY A 142 -5.15 15.44 -13.71
N ALA A 143 -4.47 15.02 -14.78
CA ALA A 143 -4.72 15.50 -16.13
C ALA A 143 -6.09 15.03 -16.67
N VAL A 144 -6.45 13.77 -16.41
CA VAL A 144 -7.73 13.16 -16.82
C VAL A 144 -8.91 13.72 -16.01
N CYS A 145 -8.72 13.87 -14.70
CA CYS A 145 -9.76 14.34 -13.78
C CYS A 145 -9.86 15.87 -13.69
N GLY A 146 -8.83 16.60 -14.14
CA GLY A 146 -8.72 18.05 -13.99
C GLY A 146 -9.39 18.88 -15.09
N GLY A 147 -10.15 18.30 -16.01
CA GLY A 147 -10.84 19.03 -17.08
C GLY A 147 -12.35 19.13 -16.86
N ALA A 148 -12.96 20.24 -17.26
CA ALA A 148 -14.43 20.39 -17.30
C ALA A 148 -15.08 19.45 -18.34
N ALA A 149 -14.30 18.95 -19.29
CA ALA A 149 -14.76 17.96 -20.24
C ALA A 149 -15.03 16.64 -19.52
N SER A 150 -16.29 16.22 -19.59
CA SER A 150 -16.67 14.82 -19.51
C SER A 150 -15.94 14.08 -20.64
N LEU A 151 -14.65 13.76 -20.48
CA LEU A 151 -14.03 12.70 -21.28
C LEU A 151 -15.00 11.53 -21.17
N GLY A 152 -15.62 11.19 -22.30
CA GLY A 152 -16.67 10.20 -22.32
C GLY A 152 -16.11 8.90 -21.78
N PHE A 153 -16.95 8.11 -21.11
CA PHE A 153 -16.58 6.73 -20.73
C PHE A 153 -15.95 5.98 -21.92
N GLY A 154 -16.36 6.31 -23.15
CA GLY A 154 -15.81 5.79 -24.40
C GLY A 154 -14.33 6.12 -24.68
N ASP A 155 -13.81 7.28 -24.28
CA ASP A 155 -12.39 7.62 -24.48
C ASP A 155 -11.50 6.86 -23.49
N VAL A 156 -11.96 6.74 -22.24
CA VAL A 156 -11.30 5.91 -21.21
C VAL A 156 -11.38 4.44 -21.58
N TRP A 157 -12.54 3.98 -22.08
CA TRP A 157 -12.74 2.59 -22.53
C TRP A 157 -11.98 2.26 -23.81
N SER A 158 -11.80 3.23 -24.72
CA SER A 158 -10.94 3.12 -25.91
C SER A 158 -9.48 2.91 -25.52
N LEU A 159 -8.99 3.68 -24.54
CA LEU A 159 -7.67 3.49 -23.93
C LEU A 159 -7.55 2.16 -23.17
N ALA A 160 -8.64 1.68 -22.53
CA ALA A 160 -8.67 0.42 -21.78
C ALA A 160 -8.89 -0.85 -22.64
N LYS A 161 -9.45 -0.73 -23.85
CA LYS A 161 -9.63 -1.88 -24.77
C LYS A 161 -8.31 -2.46 -25.25
N LYS A 162 -7.32 -1.61 -25.53
CA LYS A 162 -5.97 -2.03 -25.96
C LYS A 162 -5.25 -2.91 -24.90
N PRO A 163 -5.24 -2.56 -23.61
CA PRO A 163 -4.70 -3.45 -22.58
C PRO A 163 -5.60 -4.65 -22.31
N GLY A 164 -6.93 -4.57 -22.50
CA GLY A 164 -7.83 -5.71 -22.36
C GLY A 164 -7.59 -6.83 -23.38
N GLU A 165 -7.24 -6.49 -24.62
CA GLU A 165 -6.79 -7.46 -25.63
C GLU A 165 -5.40 -8.04 -25.27
N ALA A 166 -4.50 -7.22 -24.74
CA ALA A 166 -3.21 -7.70 -24.23
C ALA A 166 -3.36 -8.61 -23.00
N LEU A 167 -4.24 -8.28 -22.06
CA LEU A 167 -4.56 -9.07 -20.85
C LEU A 167 -5.29 -10.37 -21.20
N ARG A 168 -6.23 -10.36 -22.15
CA ARG A 168 -6.88 -11.58 -22.66
C ARG A 168 -5.92 -12.50 -23.39
N ASN A 169 -4.90 -11.95 -24.06
CA ASN A 169 -3.80 -12.75 -24.63
C ASN A 169 -2.81 -13.26 -23.57
N LEU A 170 -2.76 -12.64 -22.39
CA LEU A 170 -1.81 -12.97 -21.32
C LEU A 170 -2.39 -13.86 -20.20
N MET A 171 -3.71 -13.98 -20.09
CA MET A 171 -4.37 -14.81 -19.07
C MET A 171 -5.38 -15.74 -19.75
N SER A 172 -5.06 -17.04 -19.75
CA SER A 172 -6.02 -18.06 -20.14
C SER A 172 -7.19 -18.07 -19.14
N PRO A 173 -8.44 -18.33 -19.56
CA PRO A 173 -9.58 -18.45 -18.66
C PRO A 173 -9.35 -19.48 -17.54
N GLU A 174 -8.57 -20.52 -17.86
CA GLU A 174 -8.17 -21.58 -16.93
C GLU A 174 -7.24 -21.07 -15.83
N ASP A 175 -6.31 -20.16 -16.15
CA ASP A 175 -5.42 -19.55 -15.16
C ASP A 175 -6.18 -18.65 -14.18
N ILE A 176 -7.28 -18.02 -14.62
CA ILE A 176 -8.15 -17.20 -13.75
C ILE A 176 -8.89 -18.09 -12.76
N VAL A 177 -9.42 -19.22 -13.22
CA VAL A 177 -10.11 -20.19 -12.36
C VAL A 177 -9.13 -20.83 -11.39
N LYS A 178 -7.92 -21.18 -11.84
CA LYS A 178 -6.84 -21.72 -10.97
C LYS A 178 -6.34 -20.68 -9.96
N LEU A 179 -6.20 -19.42 -10.38
CA LEU A 179 -5.82 -18.34 -9.47
C LEU A 179 -6.92 -18.11 -8.43
N GLY A 180 -8.19 -18.10 -8.85
CA GLY A 180 -9.33 -17.95 -7.96
C GLY A 180 -9.49 -19.10 -6.97
N SER A 181 -9.28 -20.34 -7.41
CA SER A 181 -9.30 -21.51 -6.52
C SER A 181 -8.11 -21.50 -5.57
N ALA A 182 -6.90 -21.21 -6.05
CA ALA A 182 -5.71 -21.09 -5.20
C ALA A 182 -5.84 -19.96 -4.16
N LEU A 183 -6.40 -18.81 -4.55
CA LEU A 183 -6.66 -17.71 -3.62
C LEU A 183 -7.67 -18.13 -2.56
N ARG A 184 -8.78 -18.76 -2.98
CA ARG A 184 -9.83 -19.26 -2.09
C ARG A 184 -9.26 -20.25 -1.09
N THR A 185 -8.51 -21.25 -1.54
CA THR A 185 -7.87 -22.25 -0.68
C THR A 185 -6.88 -21.62 0.30
N ARG A 186 -6.07 -20.66 -0.16
CA ARG A 186 -5.10 -19.98 0.71
C ARG A 186 -5.78 -19.07 1.73
N THR A 187 -6.87 -18.41 1.36
CA THR A 187 -7.66 -17.59 2.30
C THR A 187 -8.41 -18.46 3.30
N SER A 188 -9.02 -19.57 2.89
CA SER A 188 -9.72 -20.47 3.81
C SER A 188 -8.76 -21.06 4.84
N SER A 189 -7.54 -21.46 4.45
CA SER A 189 -6.53 -21.94 5.39
C SER A 189 -6.02 -20.87 6.37
N LEU A 190 -6.04 -19.59 5.98
CA LEU A 190 -5.67 -18.49 6.86
C LEU A 190 -6.75 -18.19 7.92
N PHE A 191 -8.02 -18.46 7.61
CA PHE A 191 -9.12 -18.25 8.54
C PHE A 191 -9.36 -19.47 9.45
N GLU A 192 -9.03 -20.68 9.03
CA GLU A 192 -9.18 -21.89 9.85
C GLU A 192 -8.39 -21.82 11.17
N GLY A 193 -7.21 -21.21 11.19
CA GLY A 193 -6.41 -21.03 12.41
C GLY A 193 -6.81 -19.84 13.31
N ILE A 194 -7.68 -18.93 12.85
CA ILE A 194 -8.13 -17.76 13.64
C ILE A 194 -9.33 -18.10 14.53
N PHE A 195 -10.10 -19.13 14.15
CA PHE A 195 -11.29 -19.58 14.89
C PHE A 195 -11.07 -20.85 15.71
N GLU A 196 -9.88 -21.46 15.63
CA GLU A 196 -9.49 -22.48 16.61
C GLU A 196 -9.41 -21.82 18.00
N PRO A 197 -10.27 -22.21 18.96
CA PRO A 197 -10.21 -21.67 20.31
C PRO A 197 -8.81 -21.94 20.86
N ALA A 198 -8.17 -20.89 21.38
CA ALA A 198 -6.81 -20.97 21.90
C ALA A 198 -6.66 -22.24 22.77
N PRO A 199 -5.58 -23.03 22.60
CA PRO A 199 -5.38 -24.25 23.36
C PRO A 199 -5.52 -23.92 24.84
N LYS A 200 -6.37 -24.69 25.53
CA LYS A 200 -6.64 -24.51 26.96
C LYS A 200 -5.28 -24.40 27.67
N PRO A 201 -5.06 -23.39 28.53
CA PRO A 201 -3.85 -23.32 29.33
C PRO A 201 -3.63 -24.69 29.99
N PRO A 202 -2.39 -25.21 30.01
CA PRO A 202 -2.12 -26.47 30.68
C PRO A 202 -2.72 -26.40 32.07
N GLU A 203 -3.61 -27.35 32.39
CA GLU A 203 -4.17 -27.46 33.73
C GLU A 203 -2.98 -27.49 34.68
N ALA A 204 -2.93 -26.48 35.55
CA ALA A 204 -1.86 -26.36 36.52
C ALA A 204 -1.72 -27.72 37.20
N PRO A 205 -0.52 -28.31 37.22
CA PRO A 205 -0.32 -29.60 37.88
C PRO A 205 -0.93 -29.50 39.27
N ALA A 206 -1.85 -30.43 39.57
CA ALA A 206 -2.53 -30.53 40.85
C ALA A 206 -1.50 -30.28 41.95
N ALA A 207 -1.77 -29.26 42.76
CA ALA A 207 -0.88 -28.75 43.78
C ALA A 207 -0.22 -29.91 44.53
N THR A 208 1.02 -30.21 44.16
CA THR A 208 1.88 -31.04 44.97
C THR A 208 2.20 -30.17 46.16
N THR A 209 1.76 -30.60 47.34
CA THR A 209 2.11 -30.05 48.64
C THR A 209 3.62 -29.87 48.73
N THR A 210 4.09 -28.68 48.36
CA THR A 210 5.50 -28.32 48.42
C THR A 210 5.63 -27.29 49.52
N THR A 211 6.21 -27.76 50.61
CA THR A 211 6.72 -27.06 51.78
C THR A 211 7.15 -25.63 51.48
N THR A 212 6.50 -24.69 52.16
CA THR A 212 6.86 -23.28 52.25
C THR A 212 8.34 -23.14 52.63
N PRO A 213 9.19 -22.46 51.83
CA PRO A 213 10.53 -22.07 52.27
C PRO A 213 10.41 -20.99 53.37
N PRO A 214 11.26 -21.02 54.42
CA PRO A 214 11.20 -20.04 55.49
C PRO A 214 11.55 -18.62 54.98
N PRO A 215 11.03 -17.56 55.63
CA PRO A 215 11.24 -16.17 55.23
C PRO A 215 12.72 -15.77 55.24
N PRO A 216 13.15 -14.87 54.35
CA PRO A 216 14.52 -14.35 54.37
C PRO A 216 14.81 -13.59 55.67
N GLU A 217 15.92 -13.96 56.30
CA GLU A 217 16.44 -13.37 57.53
C GLU A 217 16.82 -11.89 57.28
N PRO A 218 16.44 -10.95 58.17
CA PRO A 218 16.76 -9.53 58.02
C PRO A 218 18.28 -9.31 58.02
N ALA A 219 18.78 -8.63 56.99
CA ALA A 219 20.19 -8.28 56.85
C ALA A 219 20.68 -7.50 58.09
N LYS A 220 21.69 -8.06 58.76
CA LYS A 220 22.42 -7.41 59.85
C LYS A 220 23.06 -6.11 59.34
N PRO A 221 22.89 -4.96 60.03
CA PRO A 221 23.58 -3.73 59.69
C PRO A 221 25.10 -3.89 59.77
N ALA A 222 25.80 -3.41 58.75
CA ALA A 222 27.26 -3.42 58.69
C ALA A 222 27.85 -2.61 59.85
N GLU A 223 28.74 -3.25 60.60
CA GLU A 223 29.53 -2.65 61.67
C GLU A 223 30.52 -1.62 61.09
N PRO A 224 30.56 -0.37 61.59
CA PRO A 224 31.48 0.65 61.10
C PRO A 224 32.93 0.32 61.51
N ALA A 225 33.82 0.34 60.52
CA ALA A 225 35.25 0.12 60.68
C ALA A 225 35.87 1.14 61.67
N LYS A 226 36.55 0.62 62.69
CA LYS A 226 37.35 1.43 63.62
C LYS A 226 38.52 2.10 62.89
N PRO A 227 38.77 3.41 63.12
CA PRO A 227 39.96 4.07 62.62
C PRO A 227 41.21 3.53 63.34
N LYS A 228 42.28 3.25 62.57
CA LYS A 228 43.62 3.00 63.11
C LYS A 228 44.16 4.30 63.71
N ALA A 229 44.57 4.25 64.96
CA ALA A 229 45.35 5.30 65.61
C ALA A 229 46.83 5.12 65.24
N GLU A 230 47.47 6.22 64.83
CA GLU A 230 48.89 6.51 65.06
C GLU A 230 48.97 7.57 66.18
#